data_AF-A0A9D5QAN6-F1
#
_entry.id   AF-A0A9D5QAN6-F1
#
_cell.length_a   1.000
_cell.length_b   1.000
_cell.length_c   1.000
_cell.angle_alpha   90.00
_cell.angle_beta   90.00
_cell.angle_gamma   90.00
#
_symmetry.space_group_name_H-M   'P 1'
#
loop_
_entity.id
_entity.type
_entity.pdbx_description
1 polymer ?
#
loop_
_entity_poly.entity_id
_entity_poly.type
_entity_poly.pdbx_seq_one_letter_code
_entity_poly.pdbx_strand_id
1 'polypeptide(L)'
;LFSKLDINDPLLDIAMELERIALSDDYFVSRNLYPNVDFYTGILYRAIGIPTNMLTVMFVIGRLPGWIAQWKEQTESETAKIIRPRQIYTGPTKCEFVPIDRRTRS
;
A
#
# COMPACT_ATOMS: atom_id res chain seq x y z
N LEU A 1 22.25 -10.88 -3.70
CA LEU A 1 22.23 -9.40 -3.80
C LEU A 1 22.98 -8.77 -2.63
N PHE A 2 22.63 -9.11 -1.40
CA PHE A 2 23.19 -8.50 -0.18
C PHE A 2 24.62 -8.95 0.19
N SER A 3 25.08 -10.12 -0.26
CA SER A 3 26.46 -10.59 -0.06
C SER A 3 27.53 -9.70 -0.71
N LYS A 4 27.16 -8.82 -1.64
CA LYS A 4 28.08 -7.87 -2.29
C LYS A 4 28.20 -6.53 -1.55
N LEU A 5 27.37 -6.27 -0.55
CA LEU A 5 27.26 -4.94 0.06
C LEU A 5 28.11 -4.74 1.32
N ASP A 6 28.76 -5.77 1.88
CA ASP A 6 29.53 -5.69 3.14
C ASP A 6 28.77 -5.01 4.31
N ILE A 7 27.44 -5.14 4.29
CA ILE A 7 26.55 -4.57 5.32
C ILE A 7 26.24 -5.69 6.31
N ASN A 8 26.79 -5.57 7.52
CA ASN A 8 26.48 -6.45 8.64
C ASN A 8 25.32 -5.84 9.44
N ASP A 9 24.08 -6.22 9.09
CA ASP A 9 22.86 -5.70 9.70
C ASP A 9 22.01 -6.85 10.26
N PRO A 10 21.86 -6.97 11.60
CA PRO A 10 21.06 -8.02 12.23
C PRO A 10 19.61 -8.10 11.72
N LEU A 11 19.06 -7.01 11.19
CA LEU A 11 17.72 -6.98 10.64
C LEU A 11 17.64 -7.60 9.23
N LEU A 12 18.75 -7.71 8.50
CA LEU A 12 18.81 -8.48 7.26
C LEU A 12 18.63 -9.98 7.55
N ASP A 13 19.28 -10.49 8.60
CA ASP A 13 19.14 -11.88 9.02
C ASP A 13 17.71 -12.21 9.46
N ILE A 14 17.10 -11.30 10.23
CA ILE A 14 15.69 -11.41 10.63
C ILE A 14 14.79 -11.41 9.38
N ALA A 15 15.05 -10.56 8.40
CA ALA A 15 14.26 -10.51 7.19
C ALA A 15 14.37 -11.78 6.34
N MET A 16 15.57 -12.37 6.20
CA MET A 16 15.74 -13.64 5.49
C MET A 16 14.98 -14.78 6.17
N GLU A 17 14.97 -14.83 7.50
CA GLU A 17 14.22 -15.85 8.22
C GLU A 17 12.69 -15.63 8.11
N LEU A 18 12.23 -14.37 8.13
CA LEU A 18 10.83 -14.03 7.88
C LEU A 18 10.38 -14.45 6.47
N GLU A 19 11.21 -14.21 5.45
CA GLU A 19 10.95 -14.68 4.08
C GLU A 19 10.83 -16.21 4.05
N ARG A 20 11.77 -16.92 4.68
CA ARG A 20 11.76 -18.39 4.74
C ARG A 20 10.47 -18.92 5.37
N ILE A 21 10.03 -18.31 6.47
CA ILE A 21 8.78 -18.68 7.16
C ILE A 21 7.59 -18.37 6.26
N ALA A 22 7.49 -17.17 5.69
CA ALA A 22 6.39 -16.79 4.81
C ALA A 22 6.24 -17.71 3.59
N LEU A 23 7.33 -18.31 3.10
CA LEU A 23 7.33 -19.23 1.97
C LEU A 23 7.00 -20.69 2.34
N SER A 24 7.13 -21.07 3.61
CA SER A 24 6.98 -22.47 4.05
C SER A 24 5.81 -22.72 5.00
N ASP A 25 5.29 -21.67 5.64
CA ASP A 25 4.19 -21.77 6.59
C ASP A 25 2.83 -21.85 5.86
N ASP A 26 2.04 -22.86 6.23
CA ASP A 26 0.73 -23.16 5.64
C ASP A 26 -0.23 -21.96 5.70
N TYR A 27 -0.17 -21.13 6.73
CA TYR A 27 -1.00 -19.94 6.87
C TYR A 27 -0.76 -18.95 5.72
N PHE A 28 0.50 -18.75 5.35
CA PHE A 28 0.92 -17.80 4.31
C PHE A 28 0.71 -18.37 2.92
N VAL A 29 1.11 -19.62 2.69
CA VAL A 29 0.97 -20.32 1.40
C VAL A 29 -0.51 -20.43 1.01
N SER A 30 -1.37 -20.86 1.92
CA SER A 30 -2.82 -20.99 1.65
C SER A 30 -3.50 -19.66 1.30
N ARG A 31 -2.91 -18.53 1.68
CA ARG A 31 -3.42 -17.17 1.42
C ARG A 31 -2.65 -16.44 0.32
N ASN A 32 -1.67 -17.08 -0.31
CA ASN A 32 -0.78 -16.46 -1.30
C ASN A 32 -0.07 -15.20 -0.78
N LEU A 33 0.35 -15.22 0.48
CA LEU A 33 1.06 -14.11 1.13
C LEU A 33 2.57 -14.24 0.91
N TYR A 34 3.03 -13.78 -0.25
CA TYR A 34 4.44 -13.78 -0.61
C TYR A 34 5.09 -12.42 -0.33
N PRO A 35 6.39 -12.38 0.02
CA PRO A 35 7.15 -11.13 0.07
C PRO A 35 7.06 -10.38 -1.26
N ASN A 36 6.67 -9.11 -1.21
CA ASN A 36 6.54 -8.26 -2.39
C ASN A 36 7.79 -7.39 -2.59
N VAL A 37 7.78 -6.55 -3.63
CA VAL A 37 8.89 -5.62 -3.91
C VAL A 37 9.21 -4.67 -2.75
N ASP A 38 8.21 -4.30 -1.95
CA ASP A 38 8.37 -3.38 -0.82
C ASP A 38 9.15 -4.03 0.33
N PHE A 39 9.01 -5.35 0.52
CA PHE A 39 9.78 -6.11 1.50
C PHE A 39 11.30 -5.99 1.24
N TYR A 40 11.72 -6.27 0.01
CA TYR A 40 13.14 -6.21 -0.36
C TYR A 40 13.68 -4.79 -0.43
N THR A 41 12.91 -3.85 -1.00
CA THR A 41 13.33 -2.45 -1.12
C THR A 41 13.39 -1.75 0.23
N GLY A 42 12.52 -2.08 1.19
CA GLY A 42 12.59 -1.56 2.55
C GLY A 42 13.89 -1.94 3.27
N ILE A 43 14.31 -3.21 3.14
CA ILE A 43 15.58 -3.70 3.69
C ILE A 43 16.76 -2.99 3.01
N LEU A 44 16.73 -2.90 1.67
CA LEU A 44 17.79 -2.24 0.90
C LEU A 44 17.93 -0.76 1.27
N TYR A 45 16.83 0.00 1.33
CA TYR A 45 16.85 1.41 1.66
C TYR A 45 17.39 1.66 3.07
N ARG A 46 17.01 0.83 4.04
CA ARG A 46 17.59 0.91 5.38
C ARG A 46 19.08 0.56 5.38
N ALA A 47 19.47 -0.48 4.65
CA ALA A 47 20.87 -0.90 4.55
C ALA A 47 21.78 0.22 3.99
N ILE A 48 21.28 1.03 3.03
CA ILE A 48 22.01 2.19 2.50
C ILE A 48 21.82 3.49 3.31
N GLY A 49 21.23 3.41 4.50
CA GLY A 49 21.11 4.52 5.45
C GLY A 49 19.91 5.45 5.23
N ILE A 50 18.92 5.08 4.41
CA ILE A 50 17.69 5.87 4.25
C ILE A 50 16.79 5.64 5.49
N PRO A 51 16.30 6.72 6.13
CA PRO A 51 15.36 6.61 7.24
C PRO A 51 14.08 5.86 6.86
N THR A 52 13.53 5.05 7.77
CA THR A 52 12.32 4.26 7.50
C THR A 52 11.10 5.11 7.22
N ASN A 53 11.00 6.32 7.79
CA ASN A 53 9.95 7.28 7.47
C ASN A 53 10.06 7.89 6.06
N MET A 54 11.16 7.65 5.33
CA MET A 54 11.36 8.09 3.95
C MET A 54 11.03 7.01 2.90
N LEU A 55 10.69 5.78 3.30
CA LEU A 55 10.39 4.69 2.36
C LEU A 55 9.28 5.06 1.36
N THR A 56 8.18 5.62 1.85
CA THR A 56 7.07 6.07 1.00
C THR A 56 7.50 7.21 0.06
N VAL A 57 8.39 8.10 0.51
CA VAL A 57 8.90 9.20 -0.33
C VAL A 57 9.73 8.64 -1.48
N MET A 58 10.61 7.67 -1.22
CA MET A 58 11.41 7.01 -2.25
C MET A 58 10.53 6.27 -3.27
N PHE A 59 9.50 5.57 -2.78
CA PHE A 59 8.51 4.93 -3.63
C PHE A 59 7.77 5.94 -4.53
N VAL A 60 7.30 7.05 -3.96
CA VAL A 60 6.62 8.12 -4.69
C VAL A 60 7.50 8.69 -5.81
N ILE A 61 8.77 8.97 -5.52
CA ILE A 61 9.73 9.47 -6.52
C ILE A 61 9.82 8.50 -7.70
N GLY A 62 9.97 7.20 -7.43
CA GLY A 62 9.96 6.17 -8.47
C GLY A 62 8.64 6.08 -9.23
N ARG A 63 7.51 6.47 -8.62
CA ARG A 63 6.18 6.40 -9.23
C ARG A 63 5.73 7.62 -10.02
N LEU A 64 6.28 8.79 -9.74
CA LEU A 64 5.93 10.05 -10.40
C LEU A 64 5.91 9.95 -11.94
N PRO A 65 6.93 9.39 -12.63
CA PRO A 65 6.91 9.32 -14.09
C PRO A 65 5.72 8.50 -14.63
N GLY A 66 5.37 7.40 -13.97
CA GLY A 66 4.24 6.58 -14.39
C GLY A 66 2.89 7.23 -14.09
N TRP A 67 2.75 7.96 -12.98
CA TRP A 67 1.53 8.74 -12.72
C TRP A 67 1.32 9.84 -13.75
N ILE A 68 2.40 10.54 -14.12
CA ILE A 68 2.34 11.57 -15.18
C ILE A 68 1.99 10.93 -16.52
N ALA A 69 2.58 9.78 -16.86
CA ALA A 69 2.24 9.05 -18.09
C ALA A 69 0.78 8.62 -18.13
N GLN A 70 0.27 8.02 -17.05
CA GLN A 70 -1.14 7.61 -16.91
C GLN A 70 -2.10 8.80 -17.01
N TRP A 71 -1.76 9.91 -16.35
CA TRP A 71 -2.54 11.14 -16.45
C TRP A 71 -2.56 11.72 -17.86
N LYS A 72 -1.40 11.75 -18.53
CA LYS A 72 -1.27 12.23 -19.91
C LYS A 72 -2.10 11.37 -20.86
N GLU A 73 -1.98 10.05 -20.76
CA GLU A 73 -2.76 9.09 -21.57
C GLU A 73 -4.27 9.29 -21.37
N GLN A 74 -4.71 9.46 -20.12
CA GLN A 74 -6.11 9.75 -19.83
C GLN A 74 -6.55 11.12 -20.38
N THR A 75 -5.72 12.15 -20.29
CA THR A 75 -6.08 13.52 -20.68
C THR A 75 -6.11 13.69 -22.20
N GLU A 76 -5.24 13.00 -22.92
CA GLU A 76 -5.11 13.09 -24.37
C GLU A 76 -6.00 12.07 -25.12
N SER A 77 -6.64 11.14 -24.41
CA SER A 77 -7.56 10.18 -25.01
C SER A 77 -8.85 10.88 -25.49
N GLU A 78 -9.16 10.72 -26.78
CA GLU A 78 -10.39 11.23 -27.40
C GLU A 78 -11.67 10.67 -26.76
N THR A 79 -11.56 9.52 -26.08
CA THR A 79 -12.68 8.84 -25.42
C THR A 79 -12.75 9.12 -23.91
N ALA A 80 -11.83 9.92 -23.38
CA ALA A 80 -11.77 10.21 -21.96
C ALA A 80 -13.05 10.85 -21.45
N LYS A 81 -13.55 10.32 -20.32
CA LYS A 81 -14.73 10.83 -19.62
C LYS A 81 -14.44 10.93 -18.14
N ILE A 82 -15.10 11.88 -17.48
CA ILE A 82 -15.02 12.03 -16.02
C ILE A 82 -15.53 10.74 -15.36
N ILE A 83 -14.72 10.17 -14.47
CA ILE A 83 -15.07 8.98 -13.70
C ILE A 83 -16.15 9.34 -12.67
N ARG A 84 -17.36 8.80 -12.84
CA ARG A 84 -18.52 9.02 -11.96
C ARG A 84 -19.09 7.69 -11.46
N PRO A 85 -18.49 7.05 -10.45
CA PRO A 85 -18.98 5.79 -9.92
C PRO A 85 -20.34 5.99 -9.25
N ARG A 86 -21.17 4.95 -9.28
CA ARG A 86 -22.44 4.91 -8.54
C ARG A 86 -22.27 4.13 -7.25
N GLN A 87 -23.17 4.39 -6.31
CA GLN A 87 -23.29 3.60 -5.08
C GLN A 87 -24.65 2.90 -5.01
N ILE A 88 -24.70 1.79 -4.28
CA ILE A 88 -25.94 1.14 -3.88
C ILE A 88 -26.24 1.62 -2.45
N TYR A 89 -27.33 2.36 -2.29
CA TYR A 89 -27.74 2.86 -0.98
C TYR A 89 -28.53 1.79 -0.23
N THR A 90 -28.03 1.37 0.93
CA THR A 90 -28.68 0.39 1.83
C THR A 90 -29.11 1.00 3.17
N GLY A 91 -29.02 2.34 3.29
CA GLY A 91 -29.44 3.06 4.49
C GLY A 91 -30.96 3.31 4.54
N PRO A 92 -31.44 3.87 5.65
CA PRO A 92 -32.84 4.26 5.80
C PRO A 92 -33.16 5.49 4.93
N THR A 93 -34.16 5.39 4.06
CA THR A 93 -34.46 6.40 3.02
C THR A 93 -34.83 7.77 3.59
N LYS A 94 -35.96 7.86 4.30
CA LYS A 94 -36.45 9.08 4.93
C LYS A 94 -36.45 8.87 6.44
N CYS A 95 -35.56 9.56 7.12
CA CYS A 95 -35.61 9.70 8.57
C CYS A 95 -36.11 11.09 8.91
N GLU A 96 -37.16 11.19 9.72
CA GLU A 96 -37.53 12.47 10.29
C GLU A 96 -36.43 12.94 11.25
N PHE A 97 -36.03 14.19 11.09
CA PHE A 97 -35.03 14.78 11.96
C PHE A 97 -35.64 15.01 13.35
N VAL A 98 -35.05 14.39 14.37
CA VAL A 98 -35.42 14.63 15.76
C VAL A 98 -34.46 15.67 16.35
N PRO A 99 -34.96 16.83 16.83
CA PRO A 99 -34.17 17.82 17.57
C PRO A 99 -33.42 17.19 18.75
N ILE A 100 -32.24 17.72 19.07
CA ILE A 100 -31.32 17.08 20.03
C ILE A 100 -31.94 16.88 21.42
N ASP A 101 -32.79 17.81 21.85
CA ASP A 101 -33.55 17.79 23.10
C ASP A 101 -34.60 16.67 23.16
N ARG A 102 -35.00 16.12 22.00
CA ARG A 102 -36.02 15.08 21.86
C ARG A 102 -35.46 13.70 21.52
N ARG A 103 -34.13 13.56 21.42
CA ARG A 103 -33.48 12.27 21.17
C ARG A 103 -33.39 11.49 22.48
N THR A 104 -33.92 10.29 22.53
CA THR A 104 -33.69 9.36 23.64
C THR A 104 -32.23 8.91 23.63
N ARG A 105 -31.56 8.97 24.78
CA ARG A 105 -30.24 8.35 24.95
C ARG A 105 -30.42 6.83 24.96
N SER A 106 -29.99 6.19 23.89
CA SER A 106 -29.75 4.75 23.81
C SER A 106 -28.44 4.39 24.50
#